data_AF-A0A4V6D3X4-F1
#
_entry.id   AF-A0A4V6D3X4-F1
#
_cell.length_a   1.000
_cell.length_b   1.000
_cell.length_c   1.000
_cell.angle_alpha   90.00
_cell.angle_beta   90.00
_cell.angle_gamma   90.00
#
_symmetry.space_group_name_H-M   'P 1'
#
loop_
_entity.id
_entity.type
_entity.pdbx_description
1 polymer ?
#
loop_
_entity_poly.entity_id
_entity_poly.type
_entity_poly.pdbx_seq_one_letter_code
_entity_poly.pdbx_strand_id
1 'polypeptide(L)'
;MVPALSALVSRTLTLNPYLPQPRSRRCVAHARTLALTPAPAAASAFRLRATAITDSSPPPPPPYPLAEILPYVAAEWETIAKGWACAAAAVYCLSRAVPAAGRLPRALAAAGAGAGAAIDVAARGGLALAAFASARAAAAYAQQALLWEAALRAAGRLRERAFARLLERDLAFFEGRGGVAAGDLAHRIADEADDVADAVFSVLNTIVPTSLQLITMGTQMVTIDPMLSLLAATVIPCMCVVIASLGKRLRQMSKEAHLSLAMLTAYLNDVVPSMLTVKANNGELKEILRFQKLARDNLKNNLDKKKMKTLIPQAVRATCIGGLLVLCAGSMVVSGTSFDAEGFLSFLTALALVVEPIQDLGKAYNEYKQGEPALERIFDLMRFNPEVTDKPSATHLQHVNGDIKFHDVTFRYVDSMPPVVDGVNLHIRPGESIAFVGPSGGGKSTLAKLLLRLYHPQSGYMLLDNHDVQDIQLQCLRTHIAFVSQDAG
;
A
#
# COMPACT_ATOMS: atom_id res chain seq x y z
N MET A 1 -13.65 -12.66 60.92
CA MET A 1 -14.35 -12.10 62.09
C MET A 1 -15.39 -11.09 61.58
N VAL A 2 -16.69 -11.45 61.65
CA VAL A 2 -17.92 -10.62 61.82
C VAL A 2 -18.23 -9.51 60.76
N PRO A 3 -19.50 -9.24 60.35
CA PRO A 3 -20.70 -10.06 60.01
C PRO A 3 -21.31 -9.67 58.62
N ALA A 4 -22.11 -10.48 57.91
CA ALA A 4 -23.57 -10.74 57.91
C ALA A 4 -24.55 -9.64 57.41
N LEU A 5 -25.44 -10.08 56.47
CA LEU A 5 -26.87 -9.77 56.27
C LEU A 5 -27.37 -8.54 55.47
N SER A 6 -27.94 -8.82 54.28
CA SER A 6 -29.30 -8.42 53.80
C SER A 6 -29.48 -8.90 52.34
N ALA A 7 -30.20 -9.98 51.98
CA ALA A 7 -31.66 -10.22 51.93
C ALA A 7 -32.43 -9.41 50.86
N LEU A 8 -32.89 -10.08 49.78
CA LEU A 8 -34.13 -9.87 48.98
C LEU A 8 -34.07 -10.77 47.73
N VAL A 9 -34.54 -12.03 47.78
CA VAL A 9 -35.90 -12.50 47.38
C VAL A 9 -36.31 -12.11 45.95
N SER A 10 -36.35 -13.09 45.03
CA SER A 10 -37.55 -13.40 44.23
C SER A 10 -37.44 -14.73 43.44
N ARG A 11 -38.17 -15.72 43.97
CA ARG A 11 -38.94 -16.79 43.32
C ARG A 11 -38.46 -17.41 41.99
N THR A 12 -37.85 -18.58 42.14
CA THR A 12 -37.83 -19.69 41.18
C THR A 12 -39.17 -20.44 41.23
N LEU A 13 -39.87 -20.59 40.10
CA LEU A 13 -40.99 -21.52 39.95
C LEU A 13 -40.52 -22.70 39.08
N THR A 14 -40.26 -23.82 39.73
CA THR A 14 -40.10 -25.14 39.11
C THR A 14 -41.38 -25.95 39.33
N LEU A 15 -42.02 -26.43 38.26
CA LEU A 15 -42.84 -27.63 38.29
C LEU A 15 -42.69 -28.37 36.94
N ASN A 16 -41.93 -29.45 36.99
CA ASN A 16 -41.83 -30.54 36.01
C ASN A 16 -42.98 -31.55 36.29
N PRO A 17 -43.13 -32.69 35.59
CA PRO A 17 -43.03 -33.04 34.16
C PRO A 17 -44.38 -33.61 33.65
N TYR A 18 -44.60 -33.66 32.33
CA TYR A 18 -45.49 -34.67 31.74
C TYR A 18 -44.91 -35.14 30.40
N LEU A 19 -44.32 -36.33 30.41
CA LEU A 19 -44.07 -37.15 29.22
C LEU A 19 -45.20 -38.19 29.14
N PRO A 20 -45.67 -38.50 27.92
CA PRO A 20 -45.94 -39.89 27.59
C PRO A 20 -45.15 -40.34 26.36
N GLN A 21 -44.67 -41.58 26.47
CA GLN A 21 -43.97 -42.39 25.49
C GLN A 21 -44.81 -42.74 24.23
N PRO A 22 -44.17 -43.28 23.17
CA PRO A 22 -44.75 -43.36 21.83
C PRO A 22 -45.69 -44.56 21.68
N ARG A 23 -46.78 -44.38 20.93
CA ARG A 23 -47.60 -45.50 20.45
C ARG A 23 -47.71 -45.49 18.94
N SER A 24 -47.42 -46.68 18.42
CA SER A 24 -47.47 -47.15 17.06
C SER A 24 -48.89 -47.18 16.49
N ARG A 25 -48.92 -47.31 15.15
CA ARG A 25 -50.04 -47.62 14.24
C ARG A 25 -50.72 -46.42 13.57
N ARG A 26 -50.39 -46.24 12.28
CA ARG A 26 -51.34 -45.97 11.18
C ARG A 26 -50.64 -46.41 9.88
N CYS A 27 -51.07 -47.56 9.36
CA CYS A 27 -51.95 -47.65 8.20
C CYS A 27 -51.21 -47.41 6.88
N VAL A 28 -50.83 -48.53 6.27
CA VAL A 28 -50.59 -48.67 4.84
C VAL A 28 -51.89 -48.38 4.10
N ALA A 29 -51.85 -47.44 3.15
CA ALA A 29 -52.83 -47.36 2.07
C ALA A 29 -52.07 -47.11 0.76
N HIS A 30 -52.35 -47.96 -0.21
CA HIS A 30 -51.68 -48.08 -1.50
C HIS A 30 -51.88 -46.88 -2.44
N ALA A 31 -50.75 -46.48 -3.03
CA ALA A 31 -50.49 -46.24 -4.45
C ALA A 31 -51.61 -45.65 -5.35
N ARG A 32 -51.31 -44.47 -5.90
CA ARG A 32 -51.40 -44.26 -7.36
C ARG A 32 -50.12 -43.61 -7.86
N THR A 33 -49.36 -44.40 -8.61
CA THR A 33 -48.19 -44.05 -9.39
C THR A 33 -48.61 -43.10 -10.51
N LEU A 34 -48.15 -41.85 -10.46
CA LEU A 34 -48.04 -40.99 -11.63
C LEU A 34 -46.55 -40.74 -11.84
N ALA A 35 -45.98 -41.52 -12.76
CA ALA A 35 -44.63 -41.31 -13.26
C ALA A 35 -44.61 -39.97 -14.01
N LEU A 36 -44.11 -38.93 -13.35
CA LEU A 36 -43.69 -37.71 -14.02
C LEU A 36 -42.22 -37.87 -14.38
N THR A 37 -42.01 -38.02 -15.68
CA THR A 37 -40.71 -37.96 -16.35
C THR A 37 -39.97 -36.68 -15.95
N PRO A 38 -38.63 -36.71 -15.77
CA PRO A 38 -37.86 -35.50 -15.52
C PRO A 38 -37.75 -34.72 -16.83
N ALA A 39 -38.58 -33.68 -16.98
CA ALA A 39 -38.36 -32.66 -17.99
C ALA A 39 -37.16 -31.79 -17.56
N PRO A 40 -36.26 -31.43 -18.50
CA PRO A 40 -35.04 -30.71 -18.16
C PRO A 40 -35.42 -29.32 -17.61
N ALA A 41 -34.93 -29.02 -16.42
CA ALA A 41 -34.97 -27.69 -15.84
C ALA A 41 -34.21 -26.74 -16.78
N ALA A 42 -34.97 -26.09 -17.67
CA ALA A 42 -34.52 -24.90 -18.35
C ALA A 42 -34.10 -23.91 -17.27
N ALA A 43 -32.80 -23.66 -17.23
CA ALA A 43 -32.18 -22.59 -16.48
C ALA A 43 -32.77 -21.25 -16.95
N SER A 44 -33.92 -20.88 -16.40
CA SER A 44 -34.36 -19.50 -16.37
C SER A 44 -33.47 -18.78 -15.36
N ALA A 45 -32.29 -18.42 -15.87
CA ALA A 45 -31.38 -17.49 -15.26
C ALA A 45 -32.20 -16.29 -14.78
N PHE A 46 -32.35 -16.18 -13.47
CA PHE A 46 -32.69 -14.94 -12.80
C PHE A 46 -31.50 -14.01 -13.04
N ARG A 47 -31.43 -13.44 -14.25
CA ARG A 47 -30.55 -12.33 -14.58
C ARG A 47 -31.05 -11.20 -13.70
N LEU A 48 -30.34 -10.97 -12.60
CA LEU A 48 -30.29 -9.66 -11.97
C LEU A 48 -30.00 -8.68 -13.10
N ARG A 49 -31.05 -7.96 -13.49
CA ARG A 49 -30.96 -6.73 -14.25
C ARG A 49 -30.22 -5.80 -13.31
N ALA A 50 -28.90 -5.83 -13.37
CA ALA A 50 -28.06 -4.73 -12.95
C ALA A 50 -28.52 -3.55 -13.81
N THR A 51 -29.55 -2.85 -13.34
CA THR A 51 -29.76 -1.46 -13.72
C THR A 51 -28.43 -0.81 -13.46
N ALA A 52 -27.78 -0.39 -14.55
CA ALA A 52 -26.62 0.44 -14.53
C ALA A 52 -26.85 1.53 -13.47
N ILE A 53 -26.24 1.34 -12.30
CA ILE A 53 -25.69 2.47 -11.58
C ILE A 53 -24.78 3.07 -12.64
N THR A 54 -25.18 4.22 -13.15
CA THR A 54 -24.30 5.09 -13.92
C THR A 54 -23.02 5.20 -13.08
N ASP A 55 -22.02 4.44 -13.50
CA ASP A 55 -20.63 4.59 -13.11
C ASP A 55 -20.26 6.04 -13.44
N SER A 56 -20.54 6.90 -12.47
CA SER A 56 -19.77 8.10 -12.21
C SER A 56 -18.65 7.73 -11.24
N SER A 57 -18.06 6.53 -11.41
CA SER A 57 -16.68 6.37 -11.03
C SER A 57 -15.91 7.42 -11.83
N PRO A 58 -15.19 8.35 -11.18
CA PRO A 58 -14.33 9.27 -11.91
C PRO A 58 -13.43 8.43 -12.82
N PRO A 59 -13.06 8.94 -14.01
CA PRO A 59 -12.14 8.23 -14.88
C PRO A 59 -10.94 7.77 -14.05
N PRO A 60 -10.40 6.55 -14.28
CA PRO A 60 -9.20 6.11 -13.58
C PRO A 60 -8.20 7.24 -13.74
N PRO A 61 -7.68 7.79 -12.63
CA PRO A 61 -6.79 8.92 -12.71
C PRO A 61 -5.62 8.59 -13.64
N PRO A 62 -5.10 9.57 -14.39
CA PRO A 62 -3.95 9.34 -15.26
C PRO A 62 -2.83 8.68 -14.45
N PRO A 63 -2.06 7.75 -15.02
CA PRO A 63 -0.97 7.09 -14.30
C PRO A 63 -0.07 8.17 -13.69
N TYR A 64 -0.08 8.26 -12.36
CA TYR A 64 0.62 9.31 -11.62
C TYR A 64 2.10 9.18 -11.92
N PRO A 65 2.72 10.16 -12.59
CA PRO A 65 4.14 10.07 -12.84
C PRO A 65 4.86 10.29 -11.51
N LEU A 66 5.90 9.50 -11.27
CA LEU A 66 6.98 9.76 -10.31
C LEU A 66 7.41 11.24 -10.25
N ALA A 67 7.14 12.01 -11.30
CA ALA A 67 7.32 13.46 -11.35
C ALA A 67 6.70 14.24 -10.19
N GLU A 68 5.62 13.77 -9.55
CA GLU A 68 4.99 14.54 -8.48
C GLU A 68 5.70 14.42 -7.14
N ILE A 69 6.42 13.31 -6.90
CA ILE A 69 7.26 13.17 -5.72
C ILE A 69 8.66 13.76 -5.92
N LEU A 70 9.10 13.93 -7.18
CA LEU A 70 10.38 14.53 -7.52
C LEU A 70 10.68 15.85 -6.78
N PRO A 71 9.78 16.85 -6.64
CA PRO A 71 10.11 18.07 -5.90
C PRO A 71 10.46 17.80 -4.42
N TYR A 72 9.79 16.85 -3.77
CA TYR A 72 10.05 16.48 -2.38
C TYR A 72 11.38 15.73 -2.24
N VAL A 73 11.70 14.85 -3.19
CA VAL A 73 12.97 14.13 -3.23
C VAL A 73 14.12 15.06 -3.62
N ALA A 74 13.91 15.97 -4.56
CA ALA A 74 14.88 16.95 -5.03
C ALA A 74 15.23 17.97 -3.95
N ALA A 75 14.32 18.26 -3.01
CA ALA A 75 14.65 19.08 -1.84
C ALA A 75 15.76 18.47 -0.97
N GLU A 76 15.92 17.14 -1.00
CA GLU A 76 16.94 16.40 -0.23
C GLU A 76 18.14 15.98 -1.10
N TRP A 77 18.40 16.67 -2.23
CA TRP A 77 19.44 16.30 -3.20
C TRP A 77 20.85 16.18 -2.59
N GLU A 78 21.18 16.99 -1.59
CA GLU A 78 22.50 16.95 -0.94
C GLU A 78 22.72 15.63 -0.20
N THR A 79 21.72 15.17 0.54
CA THR A 79 21.76 13.91 1.30
C THR A 79 21.81 12.71 0.34
N ILE A 80 21.02 12.78 -0.74
CA ILE A 80 21.03 11.77 -1.81
C ILE A 80 22.39 11.70 -2.50
N ALA A 81 22.98 12.85 -2.84
CA ALA A 81 24.29 12.92 -3.48
C ALA A 81 25.39 12.34 -2.58
N LYS A 82 25.37 12.64 -1.27
CA LYS A 82 26.28 12.01 -0.28
C LYS A 82 26.08 10.50 -0.23
N GLY A 83 24.83 10.03 -0.20
CA GLY A 83 24.50 8.60 -0.25
C GLY A 83 25.04 7.90 -1.49
N TRP A 84 24.88 8.51 -2.67
CA TRP A 84 25.42 7.98 -3.93
C TRP A 84 26.95 8.05 -4.03
N ALA A 85 27.59 9.07 -3.42
CA ALA A 85 29.04 9.10 -3.30
C ALA A 85 29.56 7.94 -2.42
N CYS A 86 28.88 7.63 -1.31
CA CYS A 86 29.17 6.45 -0.50
C CYS A 86 28.94 5.15 -1.28
N ALA A 87 27.91 5.08 -2.12
CA ALA A 87 27.68 3.93 -3.00
C ALA A 87 28.84 3.73 -4.00
N ALA A 88 29.30 4.81 -4.63
CA ALA A 88 30.45 4.77 -5.53
C ALA A 88 31.72 4.29 -4.79
N ALA A 89 31.95 4.76 -3.56
CA ALA A 89 33.06 4.29 -2.72
C ALA A 89 32.94 2.80 -2.37
N ALA A 90 31.73 2.32 -2.05
CA ALA A 90 31.48 0.90 -1.76
C ALA A 90 31.70 0.00 -2.99
N VAL A 91 31.32 0.46 -4.18
CA VAL A 91 31.57 -0.21 -5.47
C VAL A 91 33.06 -0.20 -5.81
N TYR A 92 33.76 0.91 -5.57
CA TYR A 92 35.21 0.99 -5.77
C TYR A 92 35.98 0.01 -4.86
N CYS A 93 35.63 -0.06 -3.57
CA CYS A 93 36.23 -1.03 -2.64
C CYS A 93 36.00 -2.47 -3.09
N LEU A 94 34.79 -2.77 -3.59
CA LEU A 94 34.46 -4.08 -4.13
C LEU A 94 35.30 -4.42 -5.36
N SER A 95 35.42 -3.49 -6.31
CA SER A 95 36.22 -3.68 -7.52
C SER A 95 37.70 -3.95 -7.20
N ARG A 96 38.25 -3.32 -6.15
CA ARG A 96 39.61 -3.59 -5.66
C ARG A 96 39.74 -4.92 -4.91
N ALA A 97 38.69 -5.37 -4.23
CA ALA A 97 38.70 -6.64 -3.51
C ALA A 97 38.69 -7.85 -4.45
N VAL A 98 38.01 -7.77 -5.61
CA VAL A 98 37.88 -8.91 -6.54
C VAL A 98 39.22 -9.47 -7.04
N PRO A 99 40.16 -8.67 -7.59
CA PRO A 99 41.47 -9.18 -8.03
C PRO A 99 42.34 -9.64 -6.87
N ALA A 100 42.20 -9.02 -5.70
CA ALA A 100 42.92 -9.43 -4.50
C ALA A 100 42.43 -10.80 -4.00
N ALA A 101 41.13 -11.09 -4.10
CA ALA A 101 40.56 -12.39 -3.79
C ALA A 101 41.01 -13.47 -4.77
N GLY A 102 41.18 -13.16 -6.06
CA GLY A 102 41.72 -14.08 -7.06
C GLY A 102 43.18 -14.50 -6.81
N ARG A 103 44.01 -13.59 -6.24
CA ARG A 103 45.43 -13.82 -5.94
C ARG A 103 45.67 -14.59 -4.64
N LEU A 104 44.70 -14.58 -3.72
CA LEU A 104 44.82 -15.15 -2.37
C LEU A 104 45.17 -16.66 -2.36
N PRO A 105 44.50 -17.53 -3.13
CA PRO A 105 44.78 -18.97 -3.11
C PRO A 105 46.22 -19.32 -3.49
N ARG A 106 46.81 -18.59 -4.45
CA ARG A 106 48.21 -18.78 -4.84
C ARG A 106 49.17 -18.29 -3.76
N ALA A 107 48.89 -17.14 -3.15
CA ALA A 107 49.70 -16.62 -2.05
C ALA A 107 49.70 -17.57 -0.85
N LEU A 108 48.54 -18.17 -0.52
CA LEU A 108 48.41 -19.17 0.54
C LEU A 108 49.10 -20.50 0.19
N ALA A 109 48.99 -20.97 -1.06
CA ALA A 109 49.69 -22.17 -1.52
C ALA A 109 51.22 -21.99 -1.46
N ALA A 110 51.73 -20.81 -1.84
CA ALA A 110 53.16 -20.48 -1.75
C ALA A 110 53.65 -20.33 -0.31
N ALA A 111 52.80 -19.81 0.60
CA ALA A 111 53.09 -19.72 2.03
C ALA A 111 53.14 -21.10 2.71
N GLY A 112 52.21 -22.01 2.36
CA GLY A 112 52.17 -23.39 2.84
C GLY A 112 53.38 -24.23 2.42
N ALA A 113 54.05 -23.86 1.32
CA ALA A 113 55.28 -24.48 0.84
C ALA A 113 56.56 -24.02 1.58
N GLY A 114 56.45 -23.18 2.62
CA GLY A 114 57.56 -22.86 3.54
C GLY A 114 58.45 -21.67 3.14
N ALA A 115 58.05 -20.87 2.14
CA ALA A 115 58.78 -19.65 1.80
C ALA A 115 58.43 -18.51 2.77
N GLY A 116 59.36 -18.11 3.66
CA GLY A 116 59.13 -17.04 4.64
C GLY A 116 58.64 -15.71 4.04
N ALA A 117 59.12 -15.35 2.85
CA ALA A 117 58.64 -14.17 2.12
C ALA A 117 57.19 -14.32 1.61
N ALA A 118 56.71 -15.54 1.36
CA ALA A 118 55.35 -15.80 0.90
C ALA A 118 54.31 -15.68 2.03
N ILE A 119 54.70 -15.95 3.28
CA ILE A 119 53.86 -15.75 4.46
C ILE A 119 53.54 -14.26 4.65
N ASP A 120 54.55 -13.40 4.52
CA ASP A 120 54.38 -11.93 4.60
C ASP A 120 53.49 -11.38 3.48
N VAL A 121 53.63 -11.90 2.25
CA VAL A 121 52.81 -11.50 1.11
C VAL A 121 51.35 -11.94 1.29
N ALA A 122 51.13 -13.16 1.78
CA ALA A 122 49.79 -13.66 2.09
C ALA A 122 49.14 -12.87 3.24
N ALA A 123 49.89 -12.54 4.30
CA ALA A 123 49.41 -11.74 5.43
C ALA A 123 49.03 -10.31 5.00
N ARG A 124 49.88 -9.64 4.20
CA ARG A 124 49.58 -8.30 3.65
C ARG A 124 48.37 -8.31 2.71
N GLY A 125 48.24 -9.35 1.88
CA GLY A 125 47.08 -9.54 1.00
C GLY A 125 45.79 -9.75 1.78
N GLY A 126 45.81 -10.58 2.82
CA GLY A 126 44.68 -10.78 3.73
C GLY A 126 44.28 -9.50 4.46
N LEU A 127 45.26 -8.73 4.97
CA LEU A 127 44.99 -7.47 5.66
C LEU A 127 44.43 -6.39 4.72
N ALA A 128 44.92 -6.31 3.48
CA ALA A 128 44.36 -5.41 2.46
C ALA A 128 42.91 -5.78 2.10
N LEU A 129 42.61 -7.08 1.94
CA LEU A 129 41.25 -7.55 1.70
C LEU A 129 40.31 -7.25 2.86
N ALA A 130 40.76 -7.49 4.09
CA ALA A 130 40.00 -7.14 5.29
C ALA A 130 39.73 -5.62 5.33
N ALA A 131 40.74 -4.79 5.04
CA ALA A 131 40.57 -3.34 4.99
C ALA A 131 39.56 -2.89 3.92
N PHE A 132 39.61 -3.45 2.70
CA PHE A 132 38.64 -3.15 1.65
C PHE A 132 37.23 -3.65 1.99
N ALA A 133 37.10 -4.83 2.62
CA ALA A 133 35.81 -5.36 3.06
C ALA A 133 35.20 -4.48 4.17
N SER A 134 35.99 -4.06 5.15
CA SER A 134 35.55 -3.15 6.21
C SER A 134 35.17 -1.77 5.65
N ALA A 135 35.99 -1.21 4.76
CA ALA A 135 35.69 0.07 4.11
C ALA A 135 34.41 0.00 3.27
N ARG A 136 34.20 -1.11 2.54
CA ARG A 136 32.95 -1.37 1.81
C ARG A 136 31.76 -1.45 2.76
N ALA A 137 31.86 -2.17 3.87
CA ALA A 137 30.78 -2.30 4.83
C ALA A 137 30.40 -0.95 5.45
N ALA A 138 31.39 -0.15 5.83
CA ALA A 138 31.18 1.21 6.36
C ALA A 138 30.53 2.13 5.31
N ALA A 139 31.01 2.10 4.06
CA ALA A 139 30.45 2.89 2.97
C ALA A 139 29.02 2.46 2.61
N ALA A 140 28.73 1.15 2.61
CA ALA A 140 27.39 0.62 2.37
C ALA A 140 26.40 1.00 3.49
N TYR A 141 26.85 0.97 4.74
CA TYR A 141 26.05 1.45 5.87
C TYR A 141 25.75 2.95 5.74
N ALA A 142 26.78 3.76 5.48
CA ALA A 142 26.62 5.21 5.30
C ALA A 142 25.68 5.55 4.13
N GLN A 143 25.82 4.83 3.01
CA GLN A 143 24.88 4.91 1.87
C GLN A 143 23.44 4.67 2.34
N GLN A 144 23.18 3.52 2.98
CA GLN A 144 21.82 3.17 3.39
C GLN A 144 21.24 4.17 4.39
N ALA A 145 22.03 4.58 5.40
CA ALA A 145 21.62 5.56 6.39
C ALA A 145 21.24 6.92 5.76
N LEU A 146 22.09 7.44 4.87
CA LEU A 146 21.84 8.73 4.20
C LEU A 146 20.65 8.65 3.24
N LEU A 147 20.50 7.56 2.49
CA LEU A 147 19.36 7.41 1.58
C LEU A 147 18.03 7.22 2.34
N TRP A 148 18.07 6.55 3.50
CA TRP A 148 16.92 6.44 4.39
C TRP A 148 16.54 7.79 5.00
N GLU A 149 17.53 8.55 5.45
CA GLU A 149 17.35 9.92 5.95
C GLU A 149 16.69 10.83 4.90
N ALA A 150 17.14 10.75 3.64
CA ALA A 150 16.54 11.49 2.54
C ALA A 150 15.08 11.05 2.26
N ALA A 151 14.82 9.75 2.24
CA ALA A 151 13.48 9.21 1.99
C ALA A 151 12.48 9.60 3.09
N LEU A 152 12.87 9.45 4.37
CA LEU A 152 12.04 9.82 5.51
C LEU A 152 11.79 11.33 5.59
N ARG A 153 12.78 12.16 5.27
CA ARG A 153 12.59 13.62 5.21
C ARG A 153 11.63 14.03 4.09
N ALA A 154 11.76 13.42 2.91
CA ALA A 154 10.84 13.66 1.81
C ALA A 154 9.40 13.27 2.19
N ALA A 155 9.20 12.10 2.82
CA ALA A 155 7.91 11.67 3.33
C ALA A 155 7.39 12.58 4.46
N GLY A 156 8.26 13.05 5.36
CA GLY A 156 7.91 14.04 6.39
C GLY A 156 7.36 15.34 5.80
N ARG A 157 8.05 15.92 4.82
CA ARG A 157 7.58 17.12 4.09
C ARG A 157 6.27 16.86 3.36
N LEU A 158 6.10 15.67 2.79
CA LEU A 158 4.85 15.25 2.15
C LEU A 158 3.70 15.22 3.17
N ARG A 159 3.91 14.68 4.38
CA ARG A 159 2.92 14.67 5.46
C ARG A 159 2.52 16.08 5.90
N GLU A 160 3.50 16.95 6.13
CA GLU A 160 3.25 18.35 6.50
C GLU A 160 2.41 19.05 5.44
N ARG A 161 2.75 18.85 4.15
CA ARG A 161 2.02 19.45 3.05
C ARG A 161 0.63 18.86 2.87
N ALA A 162 0.50 17.54 2.99
CA ALA A 162 -0.78 16.83 2.91
C ALA A 162 -1.72 17.27 4.03
N PHE A 163 -1.22 17.41 5.25
CA PHE A 163 -2.01 17.91 6.37
C PHE A 163 -2.43 19.37 6.18
N ALA A 164 -1.51 20.25 5.76
CA ALA A 164 -1.85 21.65 5.46
C ALA A 164 -2.95 21.76 4.39
N ARG A 165 -2.84 20.98 3.31
CA ARG A 165 -3.83 20.94 2.24
C ARG A 165 -5.14 20.29 2.69
N LEU A 166 -5.10 19.27 3.56
CA LEU A 166 -6.30 18.67 4.13
C LEU A 166 -7.11 19.70 4.95
N LEU A 167 -6.45 20.59 5.70
CA LEU A 167 -7.13 21.64 6.46
C LEU A 167 -7.77 22.73 5.57
N GLU A 168 -7.32 22.86 4.32
CA GLU A 168 -7.92 23.74 3.32
C GLU A 168 -9.15 23.12 2.63
N ARG A 169 -9.47 21.84 2.87
CA ARG A 169 -10.64 21.17 2.26
C ARG A 169 -11.95 21.74 2.79
N ASP A 170 -12.94 21.77 1.90
CA ASP A 170 -14.31 22.11 2.26
C ASP A 170 -14.91 21.09 3.24
N LEU A 171 -15.82 21.56 4.10
CA LEU A 171 -16.47 20.70 5.11
C LEU A 171 -17.25 19.53 4.46
N ALA A 172 -17.73 19.72 3.23
CA ALA A 172 -18.37 18.70 2.42
C ALA A 172 -17.52 17.42 2.25
N PHE A 173 -16.20 17.54 2.29
CA PHE A 173 -15.29 16.40 2.18
C PHE A 173 -15.32 15.49 3.42
N PHE A 174 -15.58 16.06 4.60
CA PHE A 174 -15.59 15.35 5.87
C PHE A 174 -16.99 14.86 6.26
N GLU A 175 -18.05 15.45 5.70
CA GLU A 175 -19.44 15.16 6.06
C GLU A 175 -20.23 14.49 4.92
N GLY A 176 -21.28 13.74 5.28
CA GLY A 176 -22.26 13.17 4.33
C GLY A 176 -22.00 11.72 3.92
N ARG A 177 -22.85 11.19 3.03
CA ARG A 177 -22.81 9.76 2.60
C ARG A 177 -21.56 9.38 1.79
N GLY A 178 -20.77 10.36 1.34
CA GLY A 178 -19.49 10.18 0.64
C GLY A 178 -18.30 10.81 1.37
N GLY A 179 -18.47 11.27 2.62
CA GLY A 179 -17.39 11.86 3.40
C GLY A 179 -16.33 10.82 3.76
N VAL A 180 -15.06 11.21 3.71
CA VAL A 180 -13.96 10.31 4.05
C VAL A 180 -13.85 10.23 5.58
N ALA A 181 -13.86 9.01 6.12
CA ALA A 181 -13.78 8.79 7.56
C ALA A 181 -12.47 9.35 8.13
N ALA A 182 -12.55 9.99 9.30
CA ALA A 182 -11.36 10.56 9.96
C ALA A 182 -10.25 9.53 10.20
N GLY A 183 -10.62 8.27 10.50
CA GLY A 183 -9.67 7.17 10.64
C GLY A 183 -8.95 6.80 9.34
N ASP A 184 -9.64 6.88 8.19
CA ASP A 184 -9.03 6.65 6.87
C ASP A 184 -8.06 7.79 6.52
N LEU A 185 -8.43 9.05 6.80
CA LEU A 185 -7.53 10.19 6.62
C LEU A 185 -6.29 10.10 7.51
N ALA A 186 -6.46 9.69 8.78
CA ALA A 186 -5.35 9.50 9.70
C ALA A 186 -4.41 8.39 9.21
N HIS A 187 -4.95 7.25 8.75
CA HIS A 187 -4.17 6.15 8.20
C HIS A 187 -3.38 6.57 6.94
N ARG A 188 -4.00 7.34 6.03
CA ARG A 188 -3.33 7.85 4.83
C ARG A 188 -2.17 8.80 5.14
N ILE A 189 -2.31 9.66 6.14
CA ILE A 189 -1.24 10.63 6.50
C ILE A 189 -0.16 9.95 7.36
N ALA A 190 -0.53 9.02 8.23
CA ALA A 190 0.41 8.32 9.09
C ALA A 190 1.10 7.16 8.35
N ASP A 191 0.38 6.08 8.09
CA ASP A 191 0.95 4.80 7.66
C ASP A 191 1.29 4.80 6.17
N GLU A 192 0.38 5.29 5.31
CA GLU A 192 0.62 5.26 3.84
C GLU A 192 1.79 6.17 3.42
N ALA A 193 2.11 7.19 4.22
CA ALA A 193 3.28 8.02 3.97
C ALA A 193 4.60 7.30 4.29
N ASP A 194 4.60 6.29 5.17
CA ASP A 194 5.76 5.41 5.38
C ASP A 194 5.91 4.45 4.19
N ASP A 195 4.81 3.93 3.65
CA ASP A 195 4.84 3.11 2.41
C ASP A 195 5.46 3.89 1.23
N VAL A 196 5.21 5.21 1.17
CA VAL A 196 5.85 6.10 0.20
C VAL A 196 7.35 6.26 0.47
N ALA A 197 7.75 6.39 1.74
CA ALA A 197 9.16 6.48 2.12
C ALA A 197 9.92 5.20 1.71
N ASP A 198 9.33 4.03 1.96
CA ASP A 198 9.87 2.73 1.56
C ASP A 198 10.08 2.64 0.05
N ALA A 199 9.07 3.05 -0.74
CA ALA A 199 9.16 3.07 -2.19
C ALA A 199 10.26 4.02 -2.70
N VAL A 200 10.37 5.22 -2.14
CA VAL A 200 11.42 6.19 -2.49
C VAL A 200 12.80 5.65 -2.14
N PHE A 201 12.98 5.14 -0.92
CA PHE A 201 14.24 4.54 -0.49
C PHE A 201 14.65 3.39 -1.41
N SER A 202 13.71 2.50 -1.72
CA SER A 202 13.95 1.35 -2.58
C SER A 202 14.49 1.76 -3.95
N VAL A 203 13.87 2.77 -4.57
CA VAL A 203 14.31 3.33 -5.86
C VAL A 203 15.70 3.95 -5.74
N LEU A 204 15.94 4.80 -4.73
CA LEU A 204 17.20 5.51 -4.55
C LEU A 204 18.37 4.58 -4.21
N ASN A 205 18.13 3.59 -3.37
CA ASN A 205 19.12 2.61 -2.90
C ASN A 205 19.41 1.53 -3.95
N THR A 206 18.54 1.35 -4.94
CA THR A 206 18.70 0.32 -5.95
C THR A 206 19.22 0.87 -7.27
N ILE A 207 18.57 1.87 -7.88
CA ILE A 207 18.85 2.26 -9.28
C ILE A 207 20.32 2.66 -9.48
N VAL A 208 20.79 3.65 -8.72
CA VAL A 208 22.15 4.19 -8.90
C VAL A 208 23.24 3.20 -8.44
N PRO A 209 23.17 2.61 -7.23
CA PRO A 209 24.19 1.67 -6.77
C PRO A 209 24.29 0.40 -7.62
N THR A 210 23.14 -0.17 -8.03
CA THR A 210 23.07 -1.32 -8.94
C THR A 210 23.70 -0.99 -10.29
N SER A 211 23.36 0.17 -10.88
CA SER A 211 23.92 0.58 -12.17
C SER A 211 25.44 0.76 -12.09
N LEU A 212 25.94 1.41 -11.04
CA LEU A 212 27.38 1.56 -10.78
C LEU A 212 28.07 0.19 -10.64
N GLN A 213 27.48 -0.72 -9.88
CA GLN A 213 28.03 -2.06 -9.69
C GLN A 213 28.06 -2.86 -10.99
N LEU A 214 26.97 -2.84 -11.77
CA LEU A 214 26.89 -3.54 -13.06
C LEU A 214 27.91 -2.99 -14.07
N ILE A 215 28.03 -1.68 -14.19
CA ILE A 215 29.01 -1.04 -15.07
C ILE A 215 30.44 -1.41 -14.63
N THR A 216 30.73 -1.34 -13.34
CA THR A 216 32.06 -1.61 -12.80
C THR A 216 32.45 -3.08 -12.99
N MET A 217 31.57 -4.02 -12.61
CA MET A 217 31.83 -5.46 -12.75
C MET A 217 31.87 -5.88 -14.22
N GLY A 218 30.98 -5.35 -15.06
CA GLY A 218 31.00 -5.60 -16.50
C GLY A 218 32.29 -5.13 -17.16
N THR A 219 32.75 -3.92 -16.83
CA THR A 219 34.05 -3.41 -17.30
C THR A 219 35.19 -4.30 -16.82
N GLN A 220 35.16 -4.71 -15.55
CA GLN A 220 36.19 -5.54 -14.95
C GLN A 220 36.28 -6.93 -15.61
N MET A 221 35.14 -7.55 -15.91
CA MET A 221 35.09 -8.81 -16.67
C MET A 221 35.75 -8.65 -18.04
N VAL A 222 35.40 -7.60 -18.79
CA VAL A 222 35.96 -7.34 -20.14
C VAL A 222 37.47 -7.10 -20.08
N THR A 223 37.98 -6.45 -19.02
CA THR A 223 39.42 -6.24 -18.84
C THR A 223 40.20 -7.51 -18.47
N ILE A 224 39.55 -8.49 -17.84
CA ILE A 224 40.19 -9.77 -17.48
C ILE A 224 40.30 -10.66 -18.73
N ASP A 225 39.17 -10.94 -19.37
CA ASP A 225 39.13 -11.73 -20.60
C ASP A 225 37.92 -11.29 -21.45
N PRO A 226 38.13 -10.62 -22.59
CA PRO A 226 37.04 -10.13 -23.44
C PRO A 226 36.26 -11.27 -24.11
N MET A 227 36.88 -12.41 -24.39
CA MET A 227 36.24 -13.55 -25.05
C MET A 227 35.35 -14.33 -24.08
N LEU A 228 35.84 -14.57 -22.86
CA LEU A 228 35.04 -15.18 -21.80
C LEU A 228 33.88 -14.27 -21.35
N SER A 229 34.10 -12.94 -21.38
CA SER A 229 33.06 -11.94 -21.14
C SER A 229 31.94 -11.98 -22.18
N LEU A 230 32.27 -12.13 -23.46
CA LEU A 230 31.27 -12.29 -24.53
C LEU A 230 30.45 -13.56 -24.31
N LEU A 231 31.10 -14.68 -23.94
CA LEU A 231 30.39 -15.92 -23.61
C LEU A 231 29.44 -15.71 -22.41
N ALA A 232 29.89 -15.08 -21.34
CA ALA A 232 29.03 -14.75 -20.19
C ALA A 232 27.85 -13.84 -20.58
N ALA A 233 28.09 -12.85 -21.45
CA ALA A 233 27.05 -11.97 -21.98
C ALA A 233 25.96 -12.71 -22.78
N THR A 234 26.25 -13.91 -23.33
CA THR A 234 25.24 -14.77 -23.96
C THR A 234 24.50 -15.68 -22.95
N VAL A 235 25.18 -16.11 -21.89
CA VAL A 235 24.59 -16.96 -20.84
C VAL A 235 23.60 -16.18 -19.99
N ILE A 236 23.91 -14.92 -19.64
CA ILE A 236 23.07 -14.07 -18.78
C ILE A 236 21.63 -13.91 -19.32
N PRO A 237 21.39 -13.50 -20.60
CA PRO A 237 20.05 -13.42 -21.17
C PRO A 237 19.29 -14.75 -21.14
N CYS A 238 19.97 -15.86 -21.38
CA CYS A 238 19.37 -17.20 -21.30
C CYS A 238 18.87 -17.48 -19.87
N MET A 239 19.68 -17.16 -18.85
CA MET A 239 19.27 -17.26 -17.44
C MET A 239 18.08 -16.33 -17.13
N CYS A 240 18.12 -15.09 -17.61
CA CYS A 240 17.02 -14.13 -17.43
C CYS A 240 15.70 -14.64 -18.03
N VAL A 241 15.74 -15.28 -19.22
CA VAL A 241 14.54 -15.87 -19.85
C VAL A 241 13.96 -17.00 -19.00
N VAL A 242 14.81 -17.90 -18.48
CA VAL A 242 14.38 -18.99 -17.61
C VAL A 242 13.75 -18.44 -16.32
N ILE A 243 14.40 -17.47 -15.68
CA ILE A 243 13.91 -16.80 -14.46
C ILE A 243 12.58 -16.09 -14.74
N ALA A 244 12.48 -15.32 -15.83
CA ALA A 244 11.28 -14.59 -16.19
C ALA A 244 10.10 -15.52 -16.48
N SER A 245 10.34 -16.64 -17.17
CA SER A 245 9.32 -17.67 -17.44
C SER A 245 8.78 -18.30 -16.15
N LEU A 246 9.67 -18.72 -15.26
CA LEU A 246 9.32 -19.25 -13.94
C LEU A 246 8.58 -18.21 -13.08
N GLY A 247 9.03 -16.96 -13.10
CA GLY A 247 8.41 -15.85 -12.40
C GLY A 247 7.00 -15.55 -12.89
N LYS A 248 6.77 -15.54 -14.22
CA LYS A 248 5.44 -15.38 -14.82
C LYS A 248 4.48 -16.48 -14.38
N ARG A 249 4.95 -17.74 -14.36
CA ARG A 249 4.15 -18.88 -13.90
C ARG A 249 3.80 -18.76 -12.41
N LEU A 250 4.76 -18.40 -11.55
CA LEU A 250 4.49 -18.17 -10.13
C LEU A 250 3.50 -17.03 -9.92
N ARG A 251 3.60 -15.94 -10.69
CA ARG A 251 2.68 -14.80 -10.59
C ARG A 251 1.24 -15.21 -10.90
N GLN A 252 1.02 -16.03 -11.91
CA GLN A 252 -0.30 -16.56 -12.24
C GLN A 252 -0.87 -17.42 -11.11
N MET A 253 -0.08 -18.37 -10.59
CA MET A 253 -0.50 -19.21 -9.46
C MET A 253 -0.73 -18.40 -8.18
N SER A 254 0.04 -17.32 -7.98
CA SER A 254 -0.18 -16.38 -6.88
C SER A 254 -1.53 -15.69 -7.01
N LYS A 255 -1.88 -15.23 -8.22
CA LYS A 255 -3.18 -14.61 -8.49
C LYS A 255 -4.34 -15.56 -8.18
N GLU A 256 -4.26 -16.81 -8.63
CA GLU A 256 -5.28 -17.84 -8.37
C GLU A 256 -5.44 -18.13 -6.87
N ALA A 257 -4.32 -18.21 -6.13
CA ALA A 257 -4.34 -18.38 -4.67
C ALA A 257 -4.90 -17.16 -3.92
N HIS A 258 -4.60 -15.95 -4.38
CA HIS A 258 -5.19 -14.72 -3.81
C HIS A 258 -6.70 -14.64 -4.08
N LEU A 259 -7.16 -15.00 -5.29
CA LEU A 259 -8.58 -15.05 -5.61
C LEU A 259 -9.33 -16.09 -4.77
N SER A 260 -8.76 -17.27 -4.54
CA SER A 260 -9.39 -18.27 -3.66
C SER A 260 -9.49 -17.83 -2.21
N LEU A 261 -8.48 -17.11 -1.71
CA LEU A 261 -8.54 -16.52 -0.37
C LEU A 261 -9.59 -15.40 -0.29
N ALA A 262 -9.65 -14.52 -1.31
CA ALA A 262 -10.64 -13.46 -1.38
C ALA A 262 -12.07 -14.01 -1.39
N MET A 263 -12.34 -15.10 -2.14
CA MET A 263 -13.65 -15.78 -2.10
C MET A 263 -13.98 -16.35 -0.72
N LEU A 264 -12.99 -16.90 -0.01
CA LEU A 264 -13.17 -17.42 1.35
C LEU A 264 -13.50 -16.28 2.34
N THR A 265 -12.78 -15.16 2.26
CA THR A 265 -13.02 -13.97 3.10
C THR A 265 -14.37 -13.32 2.78
N ALA A 266 -14.72 -13.19 1.49
CA ALA A 266 -16.02 -12.66 1.07
C ALA A 266 -17.17 -13.53 1.62
N TYR A 267 -17.04 -14.85 1.53
CA TYR A 267 -18.02 -15.77 2.09
C TYR A 267 -18.15 -15.64 3.61
N LEU A 268 -17.04 -15.45 4.35
CA LEU A 268 -17.10 -15.17 5.79
C LEU A 268 -17.81 -13.84 6.09
N ASN A 269 -17.53 -12.80 5.31
CA ASN A 269 -18.19 -11.50 5.43
C ASN A 269 -19.69 -11.57 5.12
N ASP A 270 -20.16 -12.52 4.32
CA ASP A 270 -21.59 -12.74 4.08
C ASP A 270 -22.26 -13.52 5.22
N VAL A 271 -21.59 -14.56 5.73
CA VAL A 271 -22.17 -15.51 6.71
C VAL A 271 -22.14 -14.96 8.14
N VAL A 272 -21.05 -14.31 8.55
CA VAL A 272 -20.89 -13.84 9.95
C VAL A 272 -21.95 -12.81 10.35
N PRO A 273 -22.24 -11.76 9.55
CA PRO A 273 -23.35 -10.85 9.84
C PRO A 273 -24.72 -11.52 9.79
N SER A 274 -24.86 -12.59 8.98
CA SER A 274 -26.11 -13.34 8.79
C SER A 274 -26.30 -14.48 9.81
N MET A 275 -25.55 -14.49 10.91
CA MET A 275 -25.53 -15.60 11.88
C MET A 275 -26.91 -15.90 12.48
N LEU A 276 -27.73 -14.87 12.72
CA LEU A 276 -29.10 -15.03 13.20
C LEU A 276 -29.93 -15.91 12.25
N THR A 277 -29.83 -15.67 10.94
CA THR A 277 -30.56 -16.42 9.91
C THR A 277 -30.07 -17.84 9.79
N VAL A 278 -28.76 -18.07 9.92
CA VAL A 278 -28.19 -19.42 9.92
C VAL A 278 -28.72 -20.23 11.11
N LYS A 279 -28.75 -19.63 12.30
CA LYS A 279 -29.28 -20.27 13.52
C LYS A 279 -30.79 -20.49 13.47
N ALA A 280 -31.55 -19.50 13.02
CA ALA A 280 -33.00 -19.60 12.91
C ALA A 280 -33.46 -20.72 11.96
N ASN A 281 -32.67 -21.03 10.94
CA ASN A 281 -32.98 -22.07 9.95
C ASN A 281 -32.25 -23.41 10.17
N ASN A 282 -31.53 -23.60 11.29
CA ASN A 282 -30.66 -24.77 11.53
C ASN A 282 -29.73 -25.08 10.34
N GLY A 283 -29.18 -24.03 9.72
CA GLY A 283 -28.42 -24.09 8.46
C GLY A 283 -26.94 -24.41 8.63
N GLU A 284 -26.44 -24.68 9.84
CA GLU A 284 -25.01 -24.75 10.14
C GLU A 284 -24.29 -25.83 9.31
N LEU A 285 -24.88 -27.02 9.19
CA LEU A 285 -24.24 -28.13 8.48
C LEU A 285 -24.07 -27.82 6.98
N LYS A 286 -25.02 -27.09 6.39
CA LYS A 286 -24.96 -26.64 5.00
C LYS A 286 -23.85 -25.62 4.80
N GLU A 287 -23.71 -24.65 5.71
CA GLU A 287 -22.66 -23.63 5.63
C GLU A 287 -21.27 -24.24 5.94
N ILE A 288 -21.17 -25.21 6.85
CA ILE A 288 -19.92 -25.98 7.08
C ILE A 288 -19.46 -26.68 5.80
N LEU A 289 -20.36 -27.36 5.08
CA LEU A 289 -20.00 -28.05 3.83
C LEU A 289 -19.56 -27.08 2.73
N ARG A 290 -20.23 -25.92 2.62
CA ARG A 290 -19.86 -24.84 1.69
C ARG A 290 -18.49 -24.27 2.02
N PHE A 291 -18.24 -23.93 3.28
CA PHE A 291 -16.94 -23.46 3.76
C PHE A 291 -15.84 -24.48 3.49
N GLN A 292 -16.07 -25.76 3.80
CA GLN A 292 -15.09 -26.82 3.54
C GLN A 292 -14.71 -26.93 2.06
N LYS A 293 -15.66 -26.74 1.13
CA LYS A 293 -15.36 -26.74 -0.30
C LYS A 293 -14.43 -25.58 -0.66
N LEU A 294 -14.77 -24.35 -0.26
CA LEU A 294 -13.95 -23.16 -0.48
C LEU A 294 -12.56 -23.29 0.17
N ALA A 295 -12.50 -23.85 1.38
CA ALA A 295 -11.25 -24.08 2.10
C ALA A 295 -10.35 -25.10 1.38
N ARG A 296 -10.91 -26.18 0.81
CA ARG A 296 -10.13 -27.15 0.02
C ARG A 296 -9.61 -26.54 -1.28
N ASP A 297 -10.41 -25.73 -1.97
CA ASP A 297 -9.96 -25.03 -3.17
C ASP A 297 -8.82 -24.05 -2.86
N ASN A 298 -8.94 -23.29 -1.76
CA ASN A 298 -7.89 -22.42 -1.27
C ASN A 298 -6.62 -23.18 -0.87
N LEU A 299 -6.77 -24.34 -0.22
CA LEU A 299 -5.64 -25.20 0.15
C LEU A 299 -4.90 -25.70 -1.10
N LYS A 300 -5.62 -26.19 -2.11
CA LYS A 300 -5.04 -26.66 -3.38
C LYS A 300 -4.23 -25.55 -4.05
N ASN A 301 -4.83 -24.38 -4.25
CA ASN A 301 -4.17 -23.25 -4.91
C ASN A 301 -2.94 -22.76 -4.12
N ASN A 302 -3.03 -22.72 -2.79
CA ASN A 302 -1.89 -22.34 -1.96
C ASN A 302 -0.77 -23.39 -1.96
N LEU A 303 -1.10 -24.67 -1.97
CA LEU A 303 -0.10 -25.75 -2.08
C LEU A 303 0.61 -25.68 -3.43
N ASP A 304 -0.13 -25.49 -4.51
CA ASP A 304 0.44 -25.38 -5.86
C ASP A 304 1.35 -24.14 -5.98
N LYS A 305 0.94 -22.99 -5.43
CA LYS A 305 1.78 -21.78 -5.29
C LYS A 305 3.05 -22.07 -4.48
N LYS A 306 2.94 -22.71 -3.31
CA LYS A 306 4.08 -23.00 -2.43
C LYS A 306 5.06 -23.99 -3.07
N LYS A 307 4.57 -25.05 -3.72
CA LYS A 307 5.38 -26.00 -4.49
C LYS A 307 6.15 -25.30 -5.61
N MET A 308 5.49 -24.42 -6.36
CA MET A 308 6.17 -23.62 -7.39
C MET A 308 7.24 -22.69 -6.78
N LYS A 309 6.92 -22.03 -5.66
CA LYS A 309 7.88 -21.18 -4.93
C LYS A 309 9.11 -21.96 -4.46
N THR A 310 8.96 -23.22 -4.06
CA THR A 310 10.10 -24.09 -3.69
C THR A 310 10.91 -24.58 -4.89
N LEU A 311 10.30 -24.75 -6.06
CA LEU A 311 10.98 -25.19 -7.29
C LEU A 311 11.87 -24.09 -7.89
N ILE A 312 11.46 -22.83 -7.80
CA ILE A 312 12.20 -21.69 -8.38
C ILE A 312 13.66 -21.61 -7.92
N PRO A 313 13.99 -21.57 -6.62
CA PRO A 313 15.39 -21.47 -6.21
C PRO A 313 16.22 -22.69 -6.62
N GLN A 314 15.60 -23.88 -6.73
CA GLN A 314 16.27 -25.09 -7.21
C GLN A 314 16.56 -25.00 -8.71
N ALA A 315 15.59 -24.54 -9.51
CA ALA A 315 15.77 -24.32 -10.94
C ALA A 315 16.84 -23.25 -11.21
N VAL A 316 16.80 -22.12 -10.50
CA VAL A 316 17.82 -21.06 -10.61
C VAL A 316 19.21 -21.60 -10.26
N ARG A 317 19.33 -22.35 -9.16
CA ARG A 317 20.61 -22.96 -8.78
C ARG A 317 21.13 -23.93 -9.85
N ALA A 318 20.28 -24.75 -10.43
CA ALA A 318 20.66 -25.65 -11.52
C ALA A 318 21.11 -24.88 -12.77
N THR A 319 20.41 -23.79 -13.13
CA THR A 319 20.81 -22.91 -14.24
C THR A 319 22.15 -22.23 -13.95
N CYS A 320 22.41 -21.77 -12.72
CA CYS A 320 23.70 -21.21 -12.34
C CYS A 320 24.85 -22.22 -12.49
N ILE A 321 24.65 -23.46 -12.04
CA ILE A 321 25.65 -24.53 -12.20
C ILE A 321 25.89 -24.82 -13.68
N GLY A 322 24.83 -24.89 -14.50
CA GLY A 322 24.96 -25.06 -15.95
C GLY A 322 25.72 -23.91 -16.61
N GLY A 323 25.42 -22.66 -16.25
CA GLY A 323 26.15 -21.49 -16.73
C GLY A 323 27.63 -21.50 -16.33
N LEU A 324 27.93 -21.86 -15.09
CA LEU A 324 29.31 -22.05 -14.61
C LEU A 324 30.04 -23.12 -15.41
N LEU A 325 29.40 -24.27 -15.69
CA LEU A 325 30.01 -25.34 -16.49
C LEU A 325 30.31 -24.90 -17.92
N VAL A 326 29.39 -24.16 -18.56
CA VAL A 326 29.59 -23.58 -19.90
C VAL A 326 30.76 -22.61 -19.90
N LEU A 327 30.90 -21.79 -18.85
CA LEU A 327 32.01 -20.85 -18.72
C LEU A 327 33.34 -21.53 -18.41
N CYS A 328 33.36 -22.59 -17.60
CA CYS A 328 34.55 -23.41 -17.37
C CYS A 328 35.02 -24.06 -18.68
N ALA A 329 34.11 -24.68 -19.43
CA ALA A 329 34.43 -25.28 -20.72
C ALA A 329 34.89 -24.24 -21.74
N GLY A 330 34.22 -23.07 -21.78
CA GLY A 330 34.61 -21.94 -22.60
C GLY A 330 36.01 -21.44 -22.27
N SER A 331 36.36 -21.31 -20.99
CA SER A 331 37.69 -20.91 -20.56
C SER A 331 38.77 -21.90 -20.99
N MET A 332 38.51 -23.22 -20.91
CA MET A 332 39.44 -24.24 -21.41
C MET A 332 39.66 -24.15 -22.92
N VAL A 333 38.62 -23.85 -23.69
CA VAL A 333 38.71 -23.69 -25.16
C VAL A 333 39.45 -22.40 -25.54
N VAL A 334 39.20 -21.31 -24.81
CA VAL A 334 39.81 -19.98 -25.06
C VAL A 334 41.28 -19.95 -24.64
N SER A 335 41.64 -20.61 -23.53
CA SER A 335 42.99 -20.51 -22.94
C SER A 335 44.04 -21.42 -23.58
N GLY A 336 43.63 -22.36 -24.45
CA GLY A 336 44.56 -23.34 -25.03
C GLY A 336 45.34 -24.10 -23.94
N THR A 337 46.69 -24.05 -24.00
CA THR A 337 47.61 -24.72 -23.05
C THR A 337 48.03 -23.88 -21.84
N SER A 338 47.63 -22.60 -21.74
CA SER A 338 48.05 -21.69 -20.65
C SER A 338 46.84 -21.13 -19.91
N PHE A 339 46.34 -21.90 -18.94
CA PHE A 339 45.21 -21.52 -18.09
C PHE A 339 45.67 -20.57 -16.96
N ASP A 340 45.21 -19.32 -16.98
CA ASP A 340 45.42 -18.39 -15.86
C ASP A 340 44.35 -18.59 -14.78
N ALA A 341 44.70 -19.37 -13.75
CA ALA A 341 43.80 -19.68 -12.65
C ALA A 341 43.41 -18.44 -11.82
N GLU A 342 44.27 -17.41 -11.74
CA GLU A 342 44.00 -16.18 -10.99
C GLU A 342 42.98 -15.29 -11.70
N GLY A 343 43.17 -15.07 -13.00
CA GLY A 343 42.23 -14.36 -13.86
C GLY A 343 40.87 -15.06 -13.90
N PHE A 344 40.85 -16.39 -14.04
CA PHE A 344 39.61 -17.17 -14.04
C PHE A 344 38.84 -17.07 -12.72
N LEU A 345 39.52 -17.20 -11.57
CA LEU A 345 38.87 -17.07 -10.27
C LEU A 345 38.34 -15.64 -10.02
N SER A 346 39.10 -14.62 -10.44
CA SER A 346 38.66 -13.22 -10.39
C SER A 346 37.43 -12.99 -11.27
N PHE A 347 37.39 -13.61 -12.45
CA PHE A 347 36.25 -13.56 -13.38
C PHE A 347 35.00 -14.23 -12.78
N LEU A 348 35.14 -15.44 -12.22
CA LEU A 348 34.03 -16.13 -11.55
C LEU A 348 33.48 -15.31 -10.37
N THR A 349 34.36 -14.66 -9.62
CA THR A 349 33.96 -13.78 -8.50
C THR A 349 33.22 -12.54 -9.01
N ALA A 350 33.72 -11.87 -10.06
CA ALA A 350 33.03 -10.74 -10.68
C ALA A 350 31.65 -11.13 -11.21
N LEU A 351 31.54 -12.29 -11.88
CA LEU A 351 30.28 -12.81 -12.39
C LEU A 351 29.27 -13.09 -11.26
N ALA A 352 29.70 -13.69 -10.16
CA ALA A 352 28.82 -13.93 -9.01
C ALA A 352 28.25 -12.62 -8.44
N LEU A 353 29.07 -11.56 -8.41
CA LEU A 353 28.69 -10.22 -7.92
C LEU A 353 27.79 -9.43 -8.88
N VAL A 354 27.57 -9.90 -10.11
CA VAL A 354 26.60 -9.34 -11.07
C VAL A 354 25.17 -9.86 -10.81
N VAL A 355 25.02 -11.01 -10.14
CA VAL A 355 23.72 -11.65 -9.93
C VAL A 355 22.86 -10.90 -8.91
N GLU A 356 23.43 -10.47 -7.78
CA GLU A 356 22.69 -9.78 -6.71
C GLU A 356 22.04 -8.47 -7.19
N PRO A 357 22.76 -7.54 -7.87
CA PRO A 357 22.17 -6.28 -8.33
C PRO A 357 20.97 -6.48 -9.27
N ILE A 358 21.02 -7.48 -10.14
CA ILE A 358 19.90 -7.82 -11.05
C ILE A 358 18.66 -8.23 -10.24
N GLN A 359 18.84 -9.00 -9.17
CA GLN A 359 17.74 -9.41 -8.31
C GLN A 359 17.17 -8.24 -7.50
N ASP A 360 18.04 -7.38 -6.98
CA ASP A 360 17.63 -6.22 -6.19
C ASP A 360 16.84 -5.23 -7.04
N LEU A 361 17.17 -5.05 -8.33
CA LEU A 361 16.36 -4.25 -9.26
C LEU A 361 14.93 -4.77 -9.38
N GLY A 362 14.75 -6.10 -9.41
CA GLY A 362 13.43 -6.73 -9.42
C GLY A 362 12.65 -6.57 -8.11
N LYS A 363 13.34 -6.59 -6.96
CA LYS A 363 12.73 -6.31 -5.66
C LYS A 363 12.29 -4.85 -5.57
N ALA A 364 13.16 -3.92 -5.97
CA ALA A 364 12.87 -2.51 -5.92
C ALA A 364 11.70 -2.11 -6.83
N TYR A 365 11.59 -2.73 -8.00
CA TYR A 365 10.42 -2.56 -8.84
C TYR A 365 9.12 -3.03 -8.16
N ASN A 366 9.17 -4.14 -7.43
CA ASN A 366 8.00 -4.64 -6.70
C ASN A 366 7.64 -3.74 -5.50
N GLU A 367 8.63 -3.25 -4.75
CA GLU A 367 8.43 -2.32 -3.63
C GLU A 367 7.84 -1.00 -4.13
N TYR A 368 8.40 -0.43 -5.20
CA TYR A 368 7.82 0.73 -5.87
C TYR A 368 6.36 0.50 -6.27
N LYS A 369 6.06 -0.65 -6.89
CA LYS A 369 4.69 -1.00 -7.29
C LYS A 369 3.75 -1.25 -6.12
N GLN A 370 4.26 -1.56 -4.93
CA GLN A 370 3.45 -1.66 -3.71
C GLN A 370 3.16 -0.28 -3.11
N GLY A 371 4.09 0.67 -3.18
CA GLY A 371 3.89 2.04 -2.70
C GLY A 371 3.10 2.97 -3.66
N GLU A 372 2.96 2.60 -4.94
CA GLU A 372 2.25 3.40 -5.95
C GLU A 372 0.80 3.78 -5.53
N PRO A 373 -0.04 2.89 -4.97
CA PRO A 373 -1.39 3.26 -4.51
C PRO A 373 -1.41 4.17 -3.27
N ALA A 374 -0.41 4.08 -2.40
CA ALA A 374 -0.27 4.98 -1.25
C ALA A 374 0.07 6.40 -1.72
N LEU A 375 0.99 6.50 -2.68
CA LEU A 375 1.34 7.75 -3.34
C LEU A 375 0.12 8.43 -3.97
N GLU A 376 -0.63 7.67 -4.78
CA GLU A 376 -1.86 8.12 -5.44
C GLU A 376 -2.88 8.69 -4.44
N ARG A 377 -3.18 7.94 -3.37
CA ARG A 377 -4.17 8.35 -2.37
C ARG A 377 -3.74 9.61 -1.61
N ILE A 378 -2.46 9.76 -1.27
CA ILE A 378 -1.96 10.97 -0.61
C ILE A 378 -2.02 12.18 -1.55
N PHE A 379 -1.66 12.03 -2.82
CA PHE A 379 -1.77 13.12 -3.79
C PHE A 379 -3.22 13.51 -4.07
N ASP A 380 -4.14 12.55 -4.11
CA ASP A 380 -5.57 12.83 -4.26
C ASP A 380 -6.14 13.63 -3.09
N LEU A 381 -5.63 13.45 -1.87
CA LEU A 381 -5.99 14.31 -0.74
C LEU A 381 -5.58 15.77 -0.98
N MET A 382 -4.43 16.00 -1.61
CA MET A 382 -3.89 17.34 -1.88
C MET A 382 -4.43 17.98 -3.16
N ARG A 383 -4.98 17.18 -4.08
CA ARG A 383 -5.49 17.64 -5.38
C ARG A 383 -6.95 18.03 -5.27
N PHE A 384 -7.17 19.30 -4.98
CA PHE A 384 -8.49 19.92 -5.07
C PHE A 384 -8.35 21.43 -5.16
N ASN A 385 -9.40 22.07 -5.64
CA ASN A 385 -9.60 23.50 -5.51
C ASN A 385 -10.72 23.70 -4.47
N PRO A 386 -10.46 24.39 -3.34
CA PRO A 386 -11.52 24.63 -2.35
C PRO A 386 -12.66 25.40 -3.00
N GLU A 387 -13.90 24.98 -2.76
CA GLU A 387 -15.10 25.72 -3.20
C GLU A 387 -15.23 27.04 -2.45
N VAL A 388 -14.96 27.00 -1.14
CA VAL A 388 -15.04 28.16 -0.27
C VAL A 388 -13.69 28.88 -0.23
N THR A 389 -13.53 29.90 -1.06
CA THR A 389 -12.33 30.76 -1.09
C THR A 389 -12.67 32.24 -1.02
N ASP A 390 -11.76 33.04 -0.48
CA ASP A 390 -11.91 34.50 -0.47
C ASP A 390 -11.82 35.07 -1.89
N LYS A 391 -12.75 35.96 -2.22
CA LYS A 391 -12.67 36.74 -3.46
C LYS A 391 -11.46 37.69 -3.39
N PRO A 392 -10.81 38.03 -4.51
CA PRO A 392 -9.72 39.01 -4.51
C PRO A 392 -10.13 40.38 -3.95
N SER A 393 -11.41 40.72 -4.06
CA SER A 393 -12.03 41.94 -3.54
C SER A 393 -12.71 41.74 -2.18
N ALA A 394 -12.36 40.70 -1.42
CA ALA A 394 -12.97 40.42 -0.13
C ALA A 394 -12.74 41.58 0.85
N THR A 395 -13.80 41.97 1.55
CA THR A 395 -13.80 43.08 2.49
C THR A 395 -13.43 42.58 3.89
N HIS A 396 -12.53 43.29 4.55
CA HIS A 396 -12.20 43.06 5.96
C HIS A 396 -13.03 44.00 6.84
N LEU A 397 -13.92 43.45 7.67
CA LEU A 397 -14.71 44.23 8.62
C LEU A 397 -13.89 44.50 9.88
N GLN A 398 -13.82 45.77 10.31
CA GLN A 398 -13.13 46.14 11.56
C GLN A 398 -14.05 46.06 12.79
N HIS A 399 -15.35 46.28 12.58
CA HIS A 399 -16.36 46.26 13.62
C HIS A 399 -17.62 45.60 13.09
N VAL A 400 -18.26 44.77 13.93
CA VAL A 400 -19.48 44.05 13.60
C VAL A 400 -20.51 44.35 14.69
N ASN A 401 -21.65 44.93 14.30
CA ASN A 401 -22.78 45.21 15.18
C ASN A 401 -23.66 43.97 15.38
N GLY A 402 -23.67 43.05 14.41
CA GLY A 402 -24.38 41.77 14.49
C GLY A 402 -25.79 41.80 13.88
N ASP A 403 -26.05 42.66 12.89
CA ASP A 403 -27.29 42.64 12.11
C ASP A 403 -27.20 41.53 11.04
N ILE A 404 -28.03 40.49 11.12
CA ILE A 404 -27.97 39.33 10.21
C ILE A 404 -29.26 39.20 9.42
N LYS A 405 -29.16 39.10 8.08
CA LYS A 405 -30.32 38.92 7.18
C LYS A 405 -30.12 37.74 6.26
N PHE A 406 -31.13 36.88 6.17
CA PHE A 406 -31.25 35.82 5.16
C PHE A 406 -32.31 36.26 4.16
N HIS A 407 -31.97 36.24 2.87
CA HIS A 407 -32.88 36.57 1.78
C HIS A 407 -32.98 35.41 0.80
N ASP A 408 -34.16 34.76 0.80
CA ASP A 408 -34.53 33.65 -0.08
C ASP A 408 -33.47 32.53 -0.18
N VAL A 409 -32.88 32.19 0.97
CA VAL A 409 -31.76 31.25 1.03
C VAL A 409 -32.24 29.82 0.82
N THR A 410 -31.69 29.15 -0.18
CA THR A 410 -31.94 27.73 -0.46
C THR A 410 -30.62 26.95 -0.48
N PHE A 411 -30.61 25.81 0.22
CA PHE A 411 -29.44 24.94 0.34
C PHE A 411 -29.76 23.43 0.29
N ARG A 412 -28.94 22.68 -0.46
CA ARG A 412 -28.89 21.21 -0.56
C ARG A 412 -27.44 20.75 -0.36
N TYR A 413 -27.24 19.66 0.39
CA TYR A 413 -25.90 19.05 0.51
C TYR A 413 -25.47 18.27 -0.73
N VAL A 414 -26.43 17.75 -1.51
CA VAL A 414 -26.20 17.01 -2.75
C VAL A 414 -27.28 17.43 -3.74
N ASP A 415 -26.89 17.74 -4.98
CA ASP A 415 -27.81 18.28 -5.98
C ASP A 415 -29.00 17.35 -6.30
N SER A 416 -28.80 16.03 -6.16
CA SER A 416 -29.83 15.02 -6.37
C SER A 416 -30.84 14.87 -5.21
N MET A 417 -30.63 15.59 -4.10
CA MET A 417 -31.45 15.51 -2.89
C MET A 417 -32.38 16.73 -2.76
N PRO A 418 -33.51 16.60 -2.03
CA PRO A 418 -34.37 17.74 -1.71
C PRO A 418 -33.63 18.80 -0.88
N PRO A 419 -34.08 20.08 -0.93
CA PRO A 419 -33.46 21.16 -0.18
C PRO A 419 -33.67 20.95 1.32
N VAL A 420 -32.60 21.17 2.08
CA VAL A 420 -32.63 21.15 3.55
C VAL A 420 -33.03 22.52 4.09
N VAL A 421 -32.69 23.58 3.36
CA VAL A 421 -33.13 24.95 3.57
C VAL A 421 -33.78 25.40 2.27
N ASP A 422 -35.00 25.93 2.30
CA ASP A 422 -35.79 26.25 1.10
C ASP A 422 -36.45 27.62 1.27
N GLY A 423 -35.96 28.62 0.53
CA GLY A 423 -36.52 29.98 0.51
C GLY A 423 -36.56 30.71 1.86
N VAL A 424 -35.57 30.51 2.74
CA VAL A 424 -35.60 31.08 4.10
C VAL A 424 -35.34 32.59 4.07
N ASN A 425 -36.27 33.33 4.69
CA ASN A 425 -36.18 34.77 4.94
C ASN A 425 -36.22 35.03 6.45
N LEU A 426 -35.16 35.62 6.99
CA LEU A 426 -34.99 35.84 8.43
C LEU A 426 -34.19 37.12 8.67
N HIS A 427 -34.59 37.92 9.66
CA HIS A 427 -33.82 39.07 10.13
C HIS A 427 -33.58 38.94 11.62
N ILE A 428 -32.30 38.99 12.03
CA ILE A 428 -31.83 38.95 13.42
C ILE A 428 -31.20 40.30 13.71
N ARG A 429 -31.76 41.04 14.68
CA ARG A 429 -31.27 42.37 15.05
C ARG A 429 -30.06 42.27 15.99
N PRO A 430 -29.19 43.30 16.02
CA PRO A 430 -28.12 43.39 17.01
C PRO A 430 -28.61 43.19 18.44
N GLY A 431 -27.97 42.27 19.18
CA GLY A 431 -28.31 41.94 20.57
C GLY A 431 -29.57 41.07 20.75
N GLU A 432 -30.22 40.67 19.67
CA GLU A 432 -31.40 39.80 19.71
C GLU A 432 -31.01 38.34 19.92
N SER A 433 -31.70 37.64 20.83
CA SER A 433 -31.56 36.19 21.02
C SER A 433 -32.69 35.46 20.30
N ILE A 434 -32.35 34.60 19.34
CA ILE A 434 -33.31 33.80 18.58
C ILE A 434 -33.08 32.32 18.85
N ALA A 435 -34.18 31.56 18.99
CA ALA A 435 -34.16 30.11 19.12
C ALA A 435 -34.78 29.44 17.90
N PHE A 436 -34.04 28.52 17.26
CA PHE A 436 -34.54 27.69 16.18
C PHE A 436 -35.16 26.40 16.75
N VAL A 437 -36.49 26.25 16.62
CA VAL A 437 -37.23 25.08 17.11
C VAL A 437 -37.83 24.31 15.94
N GLY A 438 -37.72 22.99 15.96
CA GLY A 438 -38.29 22.12 14.92
C GLY A 438 -37.82 20.68 15.03
N PRO A 439 -38.39 19.76 14.24
CA PRO A 439 -38.01 18.35 14.25
C PRO A 439 -36.53 18.14 13.92
N SER A 440 -35.96 17.01 14.36
CA SER A 440 -34.60 16.64 13.98
C SER A 440 -34.46 16.56 12.45
N GLY A 441 -33.35 17.05 11.91
CA GLY A 441 -33.13 17.12 10.45
C GLY A 441 -33.78 18.32 9.73
N GLY A 442 -34.56 19.17 10.41
CA GLY A 442 -35.21 20.35 9.80
C GLY A 442 -34.29 21.53 9.43
N GLY A 443 -32.99 21.31 9.19
CA GLY A 443 -32.08 22.35 8.68
C GLY A 443 -31.53 23.38 9.68
N LYS A 444 -31.85 23.29 10.98
CA LYS A 444 -31.39 24.22 12.02
C LYS A 444 -29.86 24.38 12.06
N SER A 445 -29.13 23.27 12.18
CA SER A 445 -27.66 23.28 12.19
C SER A 445 -27.09 23.70 10.83
N THR A 446 -27.81 23.42 9.73
CA THR A 446 -27.42 23.83 8.37
C THR A 446 -27.42 25.35 8.23
N LEU A 447 -28.42 26.06 8.78
CA LEU A 447 -28.44 27.53 8.79
C LEU A 447 -27.22 28.12 9.51
N ALA A 448 -26.83 27.54 10.65
CA ALA A 448 -25.62 27.96 11.36
C ALA A 448 -24.34 27.72 10.52
N LYS A 449 -24.24 26.57 9.84
CA LYS A 449 -23.11 26.25 8.96
C LYS A 449 -23.02 27.20 7.74
N LEU A 450 -24.17 27.58 7.17
CA LEU A 450 -24.24 28.56 6.07
C LEU A 450 -23.78 29.95 6.52
N LEU A 451 -24.21 30.40 7.70
CA LEU A 451 -23.79 31.69 8.26
C LEU A 451 -22.27 31.76 8.51
N LEU A 452 -21.67 30.65 8.96
CA LEU A 452 -20.21 30.51 9.12
C LEU A 452 -19.45 30.37 7.79
N ARG A 453 -20.18 30.40 6.67
CA ARG A 453 -19.68 30.17 5.32
C ARG A 453 -18.87 28.87 5.27
N LEU A 454 -19.43 27.78 5.81
CA LEU A 454 -18.90 26.42 5.65
C LEU A 454 -19.43 25.75 4.39
N TYR A 455 -20.51 26.30 3.83
CA TYR A 455 -21.11 25.93 2.54
C TYR A 455 -21.57 27.19 1.80
N HIS A 456 -21.66 27.11 0.48
CA HIS A 456 -22.31 28.13 -0.35
C HIS A 456 -23.79 27.78 -0.57
N PRO A 457 -24.72 28.73 -0.40
CA PRO A 457 -26.12 28.51 -0.78
C PRO A 457 -26.24 28.38 -2.30
N GLN A 458 -27.16 27.53 -2.79
CA GLN A 458 -27.42 27.45 -4.25
C GLN A 458 -28.20 28.67 -4.76
N SER A 459 -29.04 29.29 -3.91
CA SER A 459 -29.75 30.53 -4.23
C SER A 459 -29.94 31.40 -3.00
N GLY A 460 -30.20 32.69 -3.24
CA GLY A 460 -30.33 33.69 -2.19
C GLY A 460 -28.98 34.19 -1.70
N TYR A 461 -29.02 35.07 -0.70
CA TYR A 461 -27.81 35.65 -0.09
C TYR A 461 -28.03 35.90 1.41
N MET A 462 -26.91 36.02 2.12
CA MET A 462 -26.88 36.29 3.55
C MET A 462 -26.08 37.56 3.78
N LEU A 463 -26.60 38.48 4.58
CA LEU A 463 -25.94 39.74 4.91
C LEU A 463 -25.55 39.76 6.39
N LEU A 464 -24.33 40.23 6.68
CA LEU A 464 -23.87 40.63 8.00
C LEU A 464 -23.56 42.13 7.96
N ASP A 465 -24.29 42.94 8.73
CA ASP A 465 -24.21 44.41 8.72
C ASP A 465 -24.29 45.00 7.30
N ASN A 466 -25.23 44.49 6.49
CA ASN A 466 -25.45 44.83 5.08
C ASN A 466 -24.33 44.45 4.10
N HIS A 467 -23.32 43.69 4.52
CA HIS A 467 -22.31 43.11 3.65
C HIS A 467 -22.65 41.64 3.36
N ASP A 468 -22.58 41.20 2.10
CA ASP A 468 -22.77 39.79 1.78
C ASP A 468 -21.66 38.95 2.45
N VAL A 469 -22.07 37.89 3.13
CA VAL A 469 -21.17 36.93 3.77
C VAL A 469 -20.15 36.35 2.78
N GLN A 470 -20.50 36.23 1.50
CA GLN A 470 -19.59 35.78 0.44
C GLN A 470 -18.52 36.80 0.04
N ASP A 471 -18.73 38.08 0.35
CA ASP A 471 -17.81 39.18 0.04
C ASP A 471 -16.94 39.56 1.24
N ILE A 472 -17.19 39.00 2.42
CA ILE A 472 -16.36 39.19 3.62
C ILE A 472 -15.23 38.17 3.63
N GLN A 473 -14.03 38.59 4.06
CA GLN A 473 -12.89 37.68 4.25
C GLN A 473 -13.23 36.59 5.29
N LEU A 474 -13.00 35.32 4.96
CA LEU A 474 -13.39 34.16 5.77
C LEU A 474 -12.84 34.20 7.20
N GLN A 475 -11.56 34.54 7.35
CA GLN A 475 -10.92 34.65 8.66
C GLN A 475 -11.57 35.76 9.51
N CYS A 476 -11.90 36.89 8.90
CA CYS A 476 -12.58 38.01 9.55
C CYS A 476 -13.98 37.59 10.01
N LEU A 477 -14.79 37.03 9.11
CA LEU A 477 -16.14 36.54 9.40
C LEU A 477 -16.15 35.59 10.62
N ARG A 478 -15.29 34.56 10.59
CA ARG A 478 -15.26 33.52 11.63
C ARG A 478 -14.65 34.00 12.96
N THR A 479 -13.90 35.10 12.96
CA THR A 479 -13.41 35.72 14.21
C THR A 479 -14.54 36.43 14.96
N HIS A 480 -15.57 36.91 14.25
CA HIS A 480 -16.71 37.61 14.84
C HIS A 480 -17.88 36.70 15.22
N ILE A 481 -17.81 35.39 14.95
CA ILE A 481 -18.88 34.43 15.26
C ILE A 481 -18.31 33.29 16.11
N ALA A 482 -18.81 33.15 17.34
CA ALA A 482 -18.52 32.00 18.19
C ALA A 482 -19.51 30.86 17.89
N PHE A 483 -19.00 29.67 17.61
CA PHE A 483 -19.80 28.47 17.38
C PHE A 483 -19.58 27.45 18.51
N VAL A 484 -20.67 26.95 19.08
CA VAL A 484 -20.65 25.89 20.09
C VAL A 484 -21.28 24.64 19.48
N SER A 485 -20.48 23.56 19.36
CA SER A 485 -20.95 22.30 18.81
C SER A 485 -21.95 21.60 19.74
N GLN A 486 -22.90 20.87 19.16
CA GLN A 486 -23.84 20.03 19.91
C GLN A 486 -23.16 18.79 20.51
N ASP A 487 -22.08 18.30 19.88
CA ASP A 487 -21.37 17.07 20.25
C ASP A 487 -20.12 17.36 21.11
N ALA A 488 -20.24 18.24 22.10
CA ALA A 488 -19.20 18.38 23.13
C ALA A 488 -19.37 17.26 24.18
N GLY A 489 -19.01 16.03 23.80
CA GLY A 489 -19.10 14.83 24.64
C GLY A 489 -17.83 14.00 24.58
#